data_AF-A0A3D3RC09-F1
#
_entry.id   AF-A0A3D3RC09-F1
#
_cell.length_a   1.000
_cell.length_b   1.000
_cell.length_c   1.000
_cell.angle_alpha   90.00
_cell.angle_beta   90.00
_cell.angle_gamma   90.00
#
_symmetry.space_group_name_H-M   'P 1'
#
loop_
_entity.id
_entity.type
_entity.pdbx_description
1 polymer ?
#
loop_
_entity_poly.entity_id
_entity_poly.type
_entity_poly.pdbx_seq_one_letter_code
_entity_poly.pdbx_strand_id
1 'polypeptide(L)'
;MKARFDQGAKVINTTSVKSFILVIGFWSLQVTAQTSNSETTPERAKKFQYQTDEIHVPGAYVDEPIRKEFSLQQAEQYLEQGSDAWTTQRKCVSCHTNGMYLLSRPELTPELGVPAREKRDFLIKELRKLEAMDREKQLSGIRPTQIAYVAAGLAKWDQHVSRKLSPETDEALRFMLSVQSKDGSWGNADCWPPFESSSYQGATIAAQAIAAAPGWRENLQDPKLQTSVARLHSFLKQTDPAHDYGKVLLLWTAASSPDLISAEQKQALIQMIREHQLPDGGWSIRSFA
;
A
#
# COMPACT_ATOMS: atom_id res chain seq x y z
N MET A 1 -23.44 17.39 42.53
CA MET A 1 -23.09 18.52 43.42
C MET A 1 -23.22 19.80 42.59
N LYS A 2 -24.24 20.62 42.88
CA LYS A 2 -24.58 21.88 42.19
C LYS A 2 -24.08 23.05 43.04
N ALA A 3 -23.40 24.04 42.44
CA ALA A 3 -23.28 25.45 42.86
C ALA A 3 -22.50 26.15 41.73
N ARG A 4 -23.03 27.00 40.84
CA ARG A 4 -23.54 28.38 40.99
C ARG A 4 -22.80 29.23 42.01
N PHE A 5 -22.11 30.27 41.52
CA PHE A 5 -22.01 31.57 42.19
C PHE A 5 -22.13 32.70 41.17
N ASP A 6 -22.85 33.73 41.60
CA ASP A 6 -23.40 34.88 40.91
C ASP A 6 -22.45 36.08 40.88
N GLN A 7 -22.65 36.91 39.85
CA GLN A 7 -22.66 38.38 39.75
C GLN A 7 -21.93 39.28 40.79
N GLY A 8 -21.33 40.35 40.24
CA GLY A 8 -21.01 41.56 40.99
C GLY A 8 -20.55 42.72 40.12
N ALA A 9 -21.50 43.43 39.48
CA ALA A 9 -21.27 44.75 38.89
C ALA A 9 -21.19 45.83 39.99
N LYS A 10 -20.33 46.84 39.80
CA LYS A 10 -20.37 48.09 40.56
C LYS A 10 -20.13 49.27 39.62
N VAL A 11 -21.15 50.11 39.53
CA VAL A 11 -21.16 51.44 38.92
C VAL A 11 -20.87 52.47 40.02
N ILE A 12 -20.04 53.48 39.74
CA ILE A 12 -20.03 54.74 40.50
C ILE A 12 -19.90 55.95 39.53
N ASN A 13 -20.75 56.93 39.81
CA ASN A 13 -21.09 58.19 39.17
C ASN A 13 -19.96 59.26 39.13
N THR A 14 -19.77 59.94 37.99
CA THR A 14 -20.08 61.36 37.65
C THR A 14 -19.30 62.48 38.35
N THR A 15 -18.68 63.34 37.54
CA THR A 15 -18.68 64.81 37.70
C THR A 15 -18.63 65.51 36.34
N SER A 16 -19.57 66.44 36.18
CA SER A 16 -19.79 67.41 35.09
C SER A 16 -18.63 68.39 34.91
N VAL A 17 -18.35 68.85 33.67
CA VAL A 17 -18.06 70.27 33.34
C VAL A 17 -18.23 70.54 31.82
N LYS A 18 -19.17 71.45 31.52
CA LYS A 18 -19.27 72.47 30.45
C LYS A 18 -19.19 72.09 28.95
N SER A 19 -20.34 72.29 28.30
CA SER A 19 -20.54 72.41 26.87
C SER A 19 -19.70 73.53 26.23
N PHE A 20 -18.95 73.17 25.20
CA PHE A 20 -18.58 74.05 24.09
C PHE A 20 -19.05 73.36 22.81
N ILE A 21 -19.99 73.97 22.10
CA ILE A 21 -20.41 73.52 20.78
C ILE A 21 -19.32 73.96 19.80
N LEU A 22 -18.54 72.99 19.33
CA LEU A 22 -17.63 73.15 18.20
C LEU A 22 -18.14 72.21 17.10
N VAL A 23 -18.74 72.79 16.07
CA VAL A 23 -19.12 72.07 14.86
C VAL A 23 -17.82 71.73 14.12
N ILE A 24 -17.29 70.54 14.35
CA ILE A 24 -16.25 69.93 13.52
C ILE A 24 -16.92 68.81 12.72
N GLY A 25 -16.79 68.89 11.40
CA GLY A 25 -17.41 67.96 10.46
C GLY A 25 -17.07 66.50 10.80
N PHE A 26 -18.11 65.68 10.91
CA PHE A 26 -18.01 64.23 10.88
C PHE A 26 -17.49 63.80 9.50
N TRP A 27 -16.17 63.64 9.37
CA TRP A 27 -15.65 62.65 8.44
C TRP A 27 -15.87 61.29 9.09
N SER A 28 -16.89 60.59 8.62
CA SER A 28 -17.05 59.17 8.90
C SER A 28 -15.81 58.44 8.37
N LEU A 29 -14.84 58.14 9.24
CA LEU A 29 -13.94 57.02 9.01
C LEU A 29 -14.82 55.77 9.00
N GLN A 30 -15.23 55.34 7.81
CA GLN A 30 -15.59 53.96 7.60
C GLN A 30 -14.32 53.15 7.90
N VAL A 31 -14.24 52.59 9.10
CA VAL A 31 -13.42 51.40 9.31
C VAL A 31 -14.07 50.33 8.46
N THR A 32 -13.64 50.23 7.21
CA THR A 32 -13.78 49.01 6.46
C THR A 32 -13.03 47.97 7.29
N ALA A 33 -13.79 47.09 7.96
CA ALA A 33 -13.26 45.81 8.32
C ALA A 33 -12.86 45.16 6.99
N GLN A 34 -11.61 45.36 6.59
CA GLN A 34 -10.95 44.47 5.68
C GLN A 34 -11.00 43.13 6.38
N THR A 35 -12.01 42.33 6.04
CA THR A 35 -11.88 40.89 6.06
C THR A 35 -10.55 40.64 5.38
N SER A 36 -9.54 40.29 6.16
CA SER A 36 -8.32 39.73 5.63
C SER A 36 -8.81 38.57 4.78
N ASN A 37 -8.83 38.77 3.46
CA ASN A 37 -8.89 37.66 2.53
C ASN A 37 -7.80 36.73 3.03
N SER A 38 -8.20 35.59 3.57
CA SER A 38 -7.28 34.49 3.79
C SER A 38 -6.55 34.37 2.47
N GLU A 39 -5.27 34.72 2.45
CA GLU A 39 -4.42 34.51 1.30
C GLU A 39 -4.55 33.02 0.99
N THR A 40 -5.38 32.70 0.00
CA THR A 40 -5.40 31.38 -0.59
C THR A 40 -4.02 31.24 -1.18
N THR A 41 -3.15 30.53 -0.46
CA THR A 41 -1.88 30.06 -0.99
C THR A 41 -2.16 29.58 -2.42
N PRO A 42 -1.50 30.14 -3.44
CA PRO A 42 -1.81 29.80 -4.82
C PRO A 42 -1.73 28.29 -4.96
N GLU A 43 -2.81 27.68 -5.44
CA GLU A 43 -2.91 26.23 -5.66
C GLU A 43 -1.77 25.83 -6.59
N ARG A 44 -0.67 25.35 -6.00
CA ARG A 44 0.46 24.83 -6.73
C ARG A 44 -0.11 23.75 -7.64
N ALA A 45 -0.04 23.93 -8.96
CA ALA A 45 -0.66 23.02 -9.93
C ALA A 45 -0.38 21.58 -9.53
N LYS A 46 -1.40 20.87 -9.02
CA LYS A 46 -1.23 19.57 -8.40
C LYS A 46 -0.81 18.61 -9.50
N LYS A 47 0.45 18.15 -9.47
CA LYS A 47 0.90 17.08 -10.34
C LYS A 47 0.11 15.84 -9.95
N PHE A 48 -0.60 15.25 -10.91
CA PHE A 48 -1.34 14.01 -10.68
C PHE A 48 -0.38 12.82 -10.56
N GLN A 49 -0.65 11.94 -9.60
CA GLN A 49 -0.09 10.60 -9.57
C GLN A 49 -0.69 9.76 -10.69
N TYR A 50 -2.02 9.86 -10.86
CA TYR A 50 -2.75 9.23 -11.96
C TYR A 50 -3.69 10.24 -12.61
N GLN A 51 -3.67 10.29 -13.94
CA GLN A 51 -4.52 11.16 -14.74
C GLN A 51 -4.98 10.45 -16.02
N THR A 52 -6.23 10.01 -16.04
CA THR A 52 -6.95 9.54 -17.24
C THR A 52 -8.13 10.48 -17.51
N ASP A 53 -8.93 10.20 -18.53
CA ASP A 53 -10.14 11.00 -18.82
C ASP A 53 -11.14 10.97 -17.64
N GLU A 54 -11.16 9.88 -16.86
CA GLU A 54 -12.12 9.66 -15.77
C GLU A 54 -11.49 9.70 -14.38
N ILE A 55 -10.20 9.38 -14.24
CA ILE A 55 -9.52 9.22 -12.94
C ILE A 55 -8.46 10.28 -12.76
N HIS A 56 -8.58 11.04 -11.67
CA HIS A 56 -7.67 12.14 -11.33
C HIS A 56 -7.23 12.02 -9.87
N VAL A 57 -6.12 11.32 -9.64
CA VAL A 57 -5.54 11.14 -8.30
C VAL A 57 -4.38 12.11 -8.13
N PRO A 58 -4.50 13.14 -7.25
CA PRO A 58 -3.41 14.08 -7.01
C PRO A 58 -2.20 13.34 -6.42
N GLY A 59 -1.00 13.78 -6.77
CA GLY A 59 0.20 13.31 -6.08
C GLY A 59 0.26 13.88 -4.67
N ALA A 60 0.80 13.09 -3.73
CA ALA A 60 1.02 13.51 -2.35
C ALA A 60 1.99 14.70 -2.29
N TYR A 61 1.79 15.58 -1.29
CA TYR A 61 2.62 16.76 -1.06
C TYR A 61 2.83 16.99 0.44
N VAL A 62 3.90 17.72 0.79
CA VAL A 62 4.41 17.82 2.17
C VAL A 62 3.42 18.43 3.14
N ASP A 63 2.58 19.33 2.66
CA ASP A 63 1.56 20.08 3.40
C ASP A 63 0.14 19.59 3.08
N GLU A 64 -0.01 18.34 2.63
CA GLU A 64 -1.31 17.74 2.39
C GLU A 64 -2.16 17.72 3.67
N PRO A 65 -3.41 18.25 3.64
CA PRO A 65 -4.26 18.28 4.81
C PRO A 65 -4.57 16.87 5.34
N ILE A 66 -4.26 16.64 6.62
CA ILE A 66 -4.55 15.38 7.30
C ILE A 66 -5.99 15.42 7.81
N ARG A 67 -6.77 14.38 7.46
CA ARG A 67 -8.13 14.23 8.01
C ARG A 67 -8.07 13.93 9.50
N LYS A 68 -8.99 14.52 10.27
CA LYS A 68 -9.14 14.24 11.71
C LYS A 68 -9.67 12.85 12.01
N GLU A 69 -10.34 12.24 11.04
CA GLU A 69 -10.96 10.93 11.15
C GLU A 69 -10.58 10.08 9.94
N PHE A 70 -10.66 8.76 10.09
CA PHE A 70 -10.50 7.84 8.97
C PHE A 70 -11.70 7.92 8.01
N SER A 71 -11.49 7.63 6.73
CA SER A 71 -12.58 7.48 5.75
C SER A 71 -12.37 6.21 4.93
N LEU A 72 -13.16 5.18 5.23
CA LEU A 72 -13.13 3.91 4.52
C LEU A 72 -13.45 4.10 3.02
N GLN A 73 -14.46 4.93 2.72
CA GLN A 73 -14.88 5.21 1.35
C GLN A 73 -13.77 5.86 0.52
N GLN A 74 -13.05 6.83 1.08
CA GLN A 74 -11.95 7.50 0.35
C GLN A 74 -10.74 6.57 0.19
N ALA A 75 -10.44 5.74 1.20
CA ALA A 75 -9.39 4.74 1.11
C ALA A 75 -9.70 3.70 0.03
N GLU A 76 -10.93 3.17 0.01
CA GLU A 76 -11.39 2.27 -1.05
C GLU A 76 -11.31 2.94 -2.42
N GLN A 77 -11.87 4.14 -2.57
CA GLN A 77 -11.85 4.87 -3.83
C GLN A 77 -10.42 5.04 -4.38
N TYR A 78 -9.45 5.40 -3.51
CA TYR A 78 -8.06 5.53 -3.92
C TYR A 78 -7.45 4.18 -4.38
N LEU A 79 -7.72 3.09 -3.66
CA LEU A 79 -7.24 1.75 -4.03
C LEU A 79 -7.82 1.30 -5.39
N GLU A 80 -9.13 1.46 -5.59
CA GLU A 80 -9.82 1.11 -6.82
C GLU A 80 -9.29 1.92 -8.00
N GLN A 81 -9.29 3.26 -7.87
CA GLN A 81 -8.87 4.17 -8.93
C GLN A 81 -7.39 4.03 -9.30
N GLY A 82 -6.51 3.81 -8.32
CA GLY A 82 -5.09 3.61 -8.58
C GLY A 82 -4.83 2.35 -9.42
N SER A 83 -5.53 1.25 -9.11
CA SER A 83 -5.44 0.01 -9.88
C SER A 83 -5.99 0.19 -11.30
N ASP A 84 -7.14 0.84 -11.45
CA ASP A 84 -7.80 1.03 -12.75
C ASP A 84 -7.03 1.99 -13.66
N ALA A 85 -6.52 3.10 -13.11
CA ALA A 85 -5.70 4.04 -13.86
C ALA A 85 -4.39 3.40 -14.34
N TRP A 86 -3.68 2.67 -13.46
CA TRP A 86 -2.46 1.97 -13.87
C TRP A 86 -2.73 0.95 -14.98
N THR A 87 -3.77 0.13 -14.80
CA THR A 87 -4.15 -0.90 -15.77
C THR A 87 -4.46 -0.29 -17.14
N THR A 88 -5.19 0.83 -17.16
CA THR A 88 -5.56 1.55 -18.37
C THR A 88 -4.35 2.16 -19.10
N GLN A 89 -3.48 2.84 -18.35
CA GLN A 89 -2.36 3.59 -18.93
C GLN A 89 -1.17 2.70 -19.29
N ARG A 90 -0.84 1.72 -18.43
CA ARG A 90 0.40 0.92 -18.53
C ARG A 90 0.18 -0.46 -19.13
N LYS A 91 -1.04 -1.00 -19.05
CA LYS A 91 -1.45 -2.27 -19.67
C LYS A 91 -0.56 -3.48 -19.30
N CYS A 92 0.04 -3.44 -18.11
CA CYS A 92 0.83 -4.51 -17.49
C CYS A 92 0.57 -4.59 -15.99
N VAL A 93 1.06 -5.66 -15.35
CA VAL A 93 1.05 -5.81 -13.88
C VAL A 93 2.31 -5.19 -13.26
N SER A 94 2.15 -4.38 -12.22
CA SER A 94 3.25 -3.80 -11.41
C SER A 94 3.19 -4.28 -9.96
N CYS A 95 4.38 -4.41 -9.35
CA CYS A 95 4.59 -4.88 -7.98
C CYS A 95 3.96 -3.98 -6.91
N HIS A 96 3.73 -2.71 -7.20
CA HIS A 96 3.34 -1.68 -6.23
C HIS A 96 2.06 -0.92 -6.63
N THR A 97 1.33 -1.41 -7.63
CA THR A 97 0.03 -0.87 -8.05
C THR A 97 -1.02 -1.99 -8.17
N ASN A 98 -1.42 -2.39 -9.38
CA ASN A 98 -2.46 -3.39 -9.62
C ASN A 98 -2.07 -4.82 -9.18
N GLY A 99 -0.78 -5.16 -9.17
CA GLY A 99 -0.30 -6.43 -8.61
C GLY A 99 -0.44 -6.47 -7.09
N MET A 100 -0.04 -5.40 -6.39
CA MET A 100 -0.24 -5.27 -4.94
C MET A 100 -1.74 -5.18 -4.59
N TYR A 101 -2.53 -4.51 -5.43
CA TYR A 101 -3.98 -4.45 -5.28
C TYR A 101 -4.56 -5.87 -5.24
N LEU A 102 -4.29 -6.73 -6.24
CA LEU A 102 -4.90 -8.07 -6.24
C LEU A 102 -4.29 -9.02 -5.19
N LEU A 103 -3.08 -8.74 -4.73
CA LEU A 103 -2.48 -9.44 -3.59
C LEU A 103 -3.23 -9.17 -2.27
N SER A 104 -3.77 -7.96 -2.08
CA SER A 104 -4.27 -7.51 -0.77
C SER A 104 -5.79 -7.26 -0.73
N ARG A 105 -6.36 -6.61 -1.74
CA ARG A 105 -7.77 -6.20 -1.76
C ARG A 105 -8.79 -7.36 -1.64
N PRO A 106 -8.55 -8.58 -2.15
CA PRO A 106 -9.44 -9.71 -1.91
C PRO A 106 -9.65 -10.02 -0.43
N GLU A 107 -8.66 -9.80 0.43
CA GLU A 107 -8.76 -10.03 1.87
C GLU A 107 -9.81 -9.14 2.54
N LEU A 108 -10.00 -7.93 2.02
CA LEU A 108 -10.95 -6.93 2.52
C LEU A 108 -12.39 -7.16 2.00
N THR A 109 -12.67 -8.32 1.40
CA THR A 109 -14.01 -8.67 0.91
C THR A 109 -15.12 -8.54 1.96
N PRO A 110 -14.92 -8.93 3.24
CA PRO A 110 -15.95 -8.77 4.27
C PRO A 110 -16.34 -7.31 4.54
N GLU A 111 -15.42 -6.37 4.39
CA GLU A 111 -15.62 -4.94 4.71
C GLU A 111 -16.01 -4.11 3.49
N LEU A 112 -15.43 -4.41 2.33
CA LEU A 112 -15.51 -3.60 1.12
C LEU A 112 -16.23 -4.33 -0.03
N GLY A 113 -16.76 -5.53 0.22
CA GLY A 113 -17.35 -6.36 -0.82
C GLY A 113 -16.33 -6.95 -1.80
N VAL A 114 -16.84 -7.78 -2.70
CA VAL A 114 -16.03 -8.50 -3.70
C VAL A 114 -15.46 -7.50 -4.71
N PRO A 115 -14.14 -7.50 -4.97
CA PRO A 115 -13.55 -6.62 -5.98
C PRO A 115 -14.09 -6.94 -7.38
N ALA A 116 -14.04 -5.98 -8.30
CA ALA A 116 -14.51 -6.17 -9.68
C ALA A 116 -13.76 -7.33 -10.37
N ARG A 117 -14.50 -8.24 -11.02
CA ARG A 117 -13.95 -9.47 -11.62
C ARG A 117 -12.94 -9.17 -12.73
N GLU A 118 -13.13 -8.06 -13.43
CA GLU A 118 -12.28 -7.57 -14.51
C GLU A 118 -10.82 -7.40 -14.06
N LYS A 119 -10.59 -7.13 -12.77
CA LYS A 119 -9.24 -7.02 -12.19
C LYS A 119 -8.52 -8.37 -12.13
N ARG A 120 -9.26 -9.45 -11.79
CA ARG A 120 -8.75 -10.82 -11.88
C ARG A 120 -8.55 -11.23 -13.35
N ASP A 121 -9.51 -10.94 -14.20
CA ASP A 121 -9.46 -11.32 -15.62
C ASP A 121 -8.29 -10.61 -16.33
N PHE A 122 -7.93 -9.40 -15.92
CA PHE A 122 -6.71 -8.72 -16.38
C PHE A 122 -5.43 -9.49 -16.00
N LEU A 123 -5.32 -10.01 -14.77
CA LEU A 123 -4.16 -10.83 -14.37
C LEU A 123 -4.07 -12.15 -15.15
N ILE A 124 -5.21 -12.77 -15.47
CA ILE A 124 -5.24 -13.97 -16.35
C ILE A 124 -4.76 -13.60 -17.76
N LYS A 125 -5.21 -12.47 -18.29
CA LYS A 125 -4.73 -11.99 -19.60
C LYS A 125 -3.22 -11.72 -19.57
N GLU A 126 -2.71 -11.15 -18.49
CA GLU A 126 -1.27 -10.90 -18.35
C GLU A 126 -0.47 -12.20 -18.21
N LEU A 127 -0.97 -13.20 -17.48
CA LEU A 127 -0.40 -14.55 -17.41
C LEU A 127 -0.18 -15.11 -18.82
N ARG A 128 -1.22 -15.11 -19.65
CA ARG A 128 -1.15 -15.61 -21.04
C ARG A 128 -0.12 -14.88 -21.88
N LYS A 129 -0.01 -13.55 -21.74
CA LYS A 129 1.01 -12.77 -22.46
C LYS A 129 2.42 -13.16 -22.01
N LEU A 130 2.63 -13.34 -20.71
CA LEU A 130 3.94 -13.70 -20.14
C LEU A 130 4.35 -15.12 -20.55
N GLU A 131 3.42 -16.06 -20.55
CA GLU A 131 3.64 -17.44 -21.03
C GLU A 131 4.01 -17.49 -22.51
N ALA A 132 3.40 -16.62 -23.33
CA ALA A 132 3.69 -16.52 -24.76
C ALA A 132 5.04 -15.86 -25.09
N MET A 133 5.74 -15.27 -24.11
CA MET A 133 7.07 -14.68 -24.35
C MET A 133 8.15 -15.75 -24.50
N ASP A 134 9.19 -15.42 -25.25
CA ASP A 134 10.41 -16.24 -25.32
C ASP A 134 11.00 -16.49 -23.93
N ARG A 135 11.57 -17.68 -23.73
CA ARG A 135 12.10 -18.09 -22.43
C ARG A 135 13.15 -17.13 -21.86
N GLU A 136 14.03 -16.61 -22.70
CA GLU A 136 15.02 -15.60 -22.31
C GLU A 136 14.35 -14.33 -21.75
N LYS A 137 13.26 -13.88 -22.38
CA LYS A 137 12.49 -12.73 -21.90
C LYS A 137 11.86 -13.05 -20.56
N GLN A 138 11.19 -14.20 -20.40
CA GLN A 138 10.57 -14.62 -19.13
C GLN A 138 11.55 -14.56 -17.94
N LEU A 139 12.84 -14.87 -18.18
CA LEU A 139 13.89 -14.94 -17.17
C LEU A 139 14.65 -13.62 -16.94
N SER A 140 14.32 -12.55 -17.66
CA SER A 140 15.12 -11.32 -17.65
C SER A 140 14.50 -10.17 -16.85
N GLY A 141 15.35 -9.43 -16.15
CA GLY A 141 14.98 -8.26 -15.36
C GLY A 141 13.90 -8.55 -14.32
N ILE A 142 12.89 -7.70 -14.25
CA ILE A 142 11.78 -7.74 -13.30
C ILE A 142 10.78 -8.90 -13.54
N ARG A 143 10.80 -9.53 -14.73
CA ARG A 143 9.71 -10.42 -15.17
C ARG A 143 9.48 -11.63 -14.28
N PRO A 144 10.49 -12.34 -13.76
CA PRO A 144 10.24 -13.42 -12.80
C PRO A 144 9.46 -12.94 -11.58
N THR A 145 9.82 -11.78 -11.01
CA THR A 145 9.07 -11.17 -9.91
C THR A 145 7.67 -10.74 -10.34
N GLN A 146 7.50 -10.16 -11.53
CA GLN A 146 6.17 -9.83 -12.08
C GLN A 146 5.27 -11.07 -12.18
N ILE A 147 5.80 -12.20 -12.66
CA ILE A 147 5.09 -13.48 -12.73
C ILE A 147 4.68 -13.94 -11.33
N ALA A 148 5.54 -13.77 -10.32
CA ALA A 148 5.19 -14.08 -8.93
C ALA A 148 4.02 -13.22 -8.42
N TYR A 149 3.97 -11.92 -8.74
CA TYR A 149 2.82 -11.07 -8.40
C TYR A 149 1.52 -11.50 -9.09
N VAL A 150 1.58 -11.94 -10.36
CA VAL A 150 0.41 -12.48 -11.06
C VAL A 150 -0.11 -13.73 -10.35
N ALA A 151 0.77 -14.70 -10.06
CA ALA A 151 0.38 -15.91 -9.35
C ALA A 151 -0.16 -15.61 -7.95
N ALA A 152 0.47 -14.70 -7.22
CA ALA A 152 0.06 -14.33 -5.87
C ALA A 152 -1.31 -13.63 -5.85
N GLY A 153 -1.58 -12.73 -6.80
CA GLY A 153 -2.88 -12.07 -6.92
C GLY A 153 -4.01 -13.04 -7.24
N LEU A 154 -3.78 -14.00 -8.15
CA LEU A 154 -4.76 -15.04 -8.47
C LEU A 154 -5.00 -15.98 -7.27
N ALA A 155 -3.94 -16.39 -6.57
CA ALA A 155 -4.05 -17.21 -5.37
C ALA A 155 -4.79 -16.49 -4.23
N LYS A 156 -4.55 -15.18 -4.03
CA LYS A 156 -5.25 -14.36 -3.03
C LYS A 156 -6.72 -14.15 -3.37
N TRP A 157 -7.04 -13.98 -4.65
CA TRP A 157 -8.43 -14.04 -5.09
C TRP A 157 -9.08 -15.37 -4.72
N ASP A 158 -8.40 -16.48 -4.98
CA ASP A 158 -8.93 -17.80 -4.66
C ASP A 158 -9.08 -18.03 -3.15
N GLN A 159 -8.13 -17.52 -2.35
CA GLN A 159 -8.16 -17.62 -0.90
C GLN A 159 -9.38 -16.91 -0.29
N HIS A 160 -9.71 -15.71 -0.77
CA HIS A 160 -10.65 -14.82 -0.10
C HIS A 160 -12.00 -14.68 -0.81
N VAL A 161 -12.03 -14.82 -2.14
CA VAL A 161 -13.25 -14.64 -2.95
C VAL A 161 -13.81 -15.98 -3.40
N SER A 162 -13.07 -16.75 -4.21
CA SER A 162 -13.61 -17.98 -4.81
C SER A 162 -13.66 -19.16 -3.83
N ARG A 163 -12.83 -19.10 -2.77
CA ARG A 163 -12.64 -20.13 -1.73
C ARG A 163 -12.22 -21.50 -2.25
N LYS A 164 -11.66 -21.55 -3.47
CA LYS A 164 -11.19 -22.78 -4.10
C LYS A 164 -10.05 -22.47 -5.06
N LEU A 165 -9.13 -23.41 -5.21
CA LEU A 165 -8.11 -23.34 -6.25
C LEU A 165 -8.76 -23.32 -7.64
N SER A 166 -8.47 -22.31 -8.44
CA SER A 166 -8.86 -22.22 -9.85
C SER A 166 -7.80 -22.86 -10.76
N PRO A 167 -8.18 -23.32 -11.96
CA PRO A 167 -7.22 -23.80 -12.95
C PRO A 167 -6.17 -22.74 -13.33
N GLU A 168 -6.57 -21.47 -13.44
CA GLU A 168 -5.63 -20.39 -13.78
C GLU A 168 -4.62 -20.12 -12.66
N THR A 169 -5.02 -20.30 -11.40
CA THR A 169 -4.11 -20.18 -10.27
C THR A 169 -3.10 -21.33 -10.22
N ASP A 170 -3.54 -22.58 -10.44
CA ASP A 170 -2.62 -23.73 -10.53
C ASP A 170 -1.59 -23.52 -11.64
N GLU A 171 -2.04 -23.08 -12.82
CA GLU A 171 -1.18 -22.78 -13.95
C GLU A 171 -0.20 -21.66 -13.65
N ALA A 172 -0.67 -20.55 -13.06
CA ALA A 172 0.18 -19.43 -12.66
C ALA A 172 1.27 -19.84 -11.67
N LEU A 173 0.95 -20.69 -10.68
CA LEU A 173 1.92 -21.19 -9.70
C LEU A 173 2.98 -22.08 -10.34
N ARG A 174 2.57 -22.97 -11.25
CA ARG A 174 3.51 -23.82 -12.02
C ARG A 174 4.42 -22.96 -12.90
N PHE A 175 3.86 -21.98 -13.58
CA PHE A 175 4.65 -21.07 -14.42
C PHE A 175 5.62 -20.23 -13.58
N MET A 176 5.16 -19.68 -12.46
CA MET A 176 5.99 -18.96 -11.49
C MET A 176 7.16 -19.83 -10.99
N LEU A 177 6.92 -21.08 -10.61
CA LEU A 177 8.00 -21.99 -10.18
C LEU A 177 8.93 -22.39 -11.33
N SER A 178 8.45 -22.36 -12.58
CA SER A 178 9.29 -22.62 -13.74
C SER A 178 10.36 -21.55 -13.92
N VAL A 179 10.10 -20.29 -13.58
CA VAL A 179 11.03 -19.15 -13.74
C VAL A 179 11.93 -18.93 -12.52
N GLN A 180 11.88 -19.82 -11.51
CA GLN A 180 12.72 -19.72 -10.32
C GLN A 180 14.21 -19.90 -10.68
N SER A 181 15.05 -19.04 -10.09
CA SER A 181 16.50 -19.12 -10.18
C SER A 181 17.06 -20.36 -9.45
N LYS A 182 18.30 -20.75 -9.78
CA LYS A 182 18.96 -21.94 -9.20
C LYS A 182 19.19 -21.86 -7.69
N ASP A 183 19.32 -20.64 -7.16
CA ASP A 183 19.47 -20.34 -5.74
C ASP A 183 18.12 -20.36 -4.98
N GLY A 184 16.99 -20.37 -5.69
CA GLY A 184 15.65 -20.31 -5.12
C GLY A 184 14.98 -18.94 -5.19
N SER A 185 15.64 -17.93 -5.76
CA SER A 185 15.11 -16.57 -5.88
C SER A 185 14.32 -16.35 -7.18
N TRP A 186 13.74 -15.15 -7.32
CA TRP A 186 13.12 -14.68 -8.56
C TRP A 186 13.82 -13.41 -9.01
N GLY A 187 14.28 -13.37 -10.26
CA GLY A 187 14.90 -12.19 -10.85
C GLY A 187 14.04 -10.93 -10.66
N ASN A 188 14.71 -9.84 -10.31
CA ASN A 188 14.11 -8.55 -10.00
C ASN A 188 14.86 -7.42 -10.73
N ALA A 189 14.26 -6.23 -10.76
CA ALA A 189 15.05 -5.02 -10.93
C ALA A 189 15.64 -4.65 -9.56
N ASP A 190 16.89 -4.20 -9.50
CA ASP A 190 17.57 -3.81 -8.25
C ASP A 190 17.72 -2.27 -8.15
N CYS A 191 16.80 -1.52 -8.76
CA CYS A 191 16.96 -0.08 -9.00
C CYS A 191 15.84 0.82 -8.47
N TRP A 192 14.78 0.30 -7.84
CA TRP A 192 13.62 1.11 -7.43
C TRP A 192 13.16 0.94 -5.97
N PRO A 193 14.06 0.96 -4.96
CA PRO A 193 13.72 0.64 -3.58
C PRO A 193 12.54 1.46 -3.00
N PRO A 194 11.75 0.90 -2.06
CA PRO A 194 12.01 -0.39 -1.39
C PRO A 194 11.47 -1.61 -2.14
N PHE A 195 10.38 -1.46 -2.89
CA PHE A 195 9.94 -2.51 -3.80
C PHE A 195 10.95 -2.63 -4.95
N GLU A 196 11.14 -3.79 -5.57
CA GLU A 196 12.06 -3.90 -6.72
C GLU A 196 13.50 -3.47 -6.36
N SER A 197 13.96 -3.98 -5.21
CA SER A 197 15.31 -3.74 -4.65
C SER A 197 16.14 -5.00 -4.45
N SER A 198 15.52 -6.17 -4.57
CA SER A 198 16.18 -7.46 -4.36
C SER A 198 15.32 -8.62 -4.86
N SER A 199 15.96 -9.64 -5.42
CA SER A 199 15.36 -10.95 -5.70
C SER A 199 14.76 -11.62 -4.44
N TYR A 200 15.15 -11.18 -3.24
CA TYR A 200 14.55 -11.63 -1.99
C TYR A 200 13.06 -11.28 -1.89
N GLN A 201 12.67 -10.09 -2.34
CA GLN A 201 11.25 -9.72 -2.40
C GLN A 201 10.47 -10.65 -3.33
N GLY A 202 10.99 -10.94 -4.53
CA GLY A 202 10.34 -11.86 -5.46
C GLY A 202 10.10 -13.23 -4.83
N ALA A 203 11.07 -13.75 -4.08
CA ALA A 203 10.92 -15.00 -3.32
C ALA A 203 9.84 -14.90 -2.23
N THR A 204 9.75 -13.79 -1.50
CA THR A 204 8.69 -13.61 -0.48
C THR A 204 7.28 -13.59 -1.09
N ILE A 205 7.12 -13.00 -2.28
CA ILE A 205 5.85 -12.98 -3.03
C ILE A 205 5.51 -14.37 -3.56
N ALA A 206 6.49 -15.10 -4.09
CA ALA A 206 6.29 -16.47 -4.55
C ALA A 206 5.84 -17.42 -3.40
N ALA A 207 6.41 -17.25 -2.21
CA ALA A 207 6.00 -18.00 -1.02
C ALA A 207 4.56 -17.64 -0.61
N GLN A 208 4.19 -16.36 -0.63
CA GLN A 208 2.81 -15.94 -0.37
C GLN A 208 1.82 -16.51 -1.40
N ALA A 209 2.19 -16.59 -2.68
CA ALA A 209 1.36 -17.20 -3.72
C ALA A 209 1.03 -18.67 -3.41
N ILE A 210 2.05 -19.46 -3.06
CA ILE A 210 1.89 -20.88 -2.69
C ILE A 210 1.02 -21.01 -1.43
N ALA A 211 1.27 -20.17 -0.42
CA ALA A 211 0.53 -20.21 0.84
C ALA A 211 -0.94 -19.81 0.71
N ALA A 212 -1.26 -18.89 -0.21
CA ALA A 212 -2.63 -18.42 -0.42
C ALA A 212 -3.49 -19.42 -1.22
N ALA A 213 -2.86 -20.23 -2.08
CA ALA A 213 -3.57 -21.11 -3.01
C ALA A 213 -4.24 -22.30 -2.30
N PRO A 214 -5.60 -22.38 -2.26
CA PRO A 214 -6.30 -23.35 -1.42
C PRO A 214 -5.96 -24.81 -1.77
N GLY A 215 -5.29 -25.51 -0.86
CA GLY A 215 -4.94 -26.93 -1.01
C GLY A 215 -3.86 -27.22 -2.05
N TRP A 216 -3.21 -26.20 -2.64
CA TRP A 216 -2.27 -26.42 -3.74
C TRP A 216 -0.99 -27.13 -3.27
N ARG A 217 -0.40 -26.67 -2.15
CA ARG A 217 0.84 -27.23 -1.60
C ARG A 217 0.63 -28.64 -1.05
N GLU A 218 -0.48 -28.87 -0.36
CA GLU A 218 -0.81 -30.16 0.28
C GLU A 218 -1.06 -31.26 -0.75
N ASN A 219 -1.65 -30.91 -1.89
CA ASN A 219 -1.97 -31.85 -2.97
C ASN A 219 -0.86 -31.93 -4.05
N LEU A 220 0.28 -31.28 -3.85
CA LEU A 220 1.36 -31.22 -4.83
C LEU A 220 2.08 -32.57 -4.91
N GLN A 221 1.91 -33.30 -6.02
CA GLN A 221 2.52 -34.62 -6.24
C GLN A 221 3.78 -34.60 -7.11
N ASP A 222 4.02 -33.54 -7.88
CA ASP A 222 5.18 -33.45 -8.77
C ASP A 222 6.48 -33.24 -7.98
N PRO A 223 7.42 -34.22 -7.98
CA PRO A 223 8.66 -34.12 -7.20
C PRO A 223 9.55 -32.93 -7.60
N LYS A 224 9.49 -32.48 -8.86
CA LYS A 224 10.25 -31.31 -9.33
C LYS A 224 9.70 -30.03 -8.72
N LEU A 225 8.38 -29.90 -8.65
CA LEU A 225 7.74 -28.74 -8.03
C LEU A 225 7.93 -28.76 -6.51
N GLN A 226 7.83 -29.92 -5.86
CA GLN A 226 8.16 -30.05 -4.43
C GLN A 226 9.60 -29.60 -4.13
N THR A 227 10.56 -30.00 -4.98
CA THR A 227 11.96 -29.56 -4.88
C THR A 227 12.08 -28.04 -5.05
N SER A 228 11.34 -27.45 -6.00
CA SER A 228 11.29 -26.00 -6.24
C SER A 228 10.77 -25.22 -5.00
N VAL A 229 9.70 -25.72 -4.37
CA VAL A 229 9.13 -25.16 -3.12
C VAL A 229 10.12 -25.28 -1.97
N ALA A 230 10.77 -26.45 -1.81
CA ALA A 230 11.77 -26.65 -0.76
C ALA A 230 12.97 -25.71 -0.93
N ARG A 231 13.40 -25.47 -2.18
CA ARG A 231 14.46 -24.52 -2.51
C ARG A 231 14.07 -23.08 -2.18
N LEU A 232 12.83 -22.67 -2.48
CA LEU A 232 12.30 -21.36 -2.07
C LEU A 232 12.36 -21.18 -0.54
N HIS A 233 11.88 -22.17 0.22
CA HIS A 233 11.93 -22.12 1.69
C HIS A 233 13.38 -22.05 2.20
N SER A 234 14.29 -22.80 1.57
CA SER A 234 15.71 -22.80 1.93
C SER A 234 16.35 -21.45 1.67
N PHE A 235 16.07 -20.84 0.52
CA PHE A 235 16.53 -19.50 0.17
C PHE A 235 16.05 -18.45 1.19
N LEU A 236 14.75 -18.43 1.51
CA LEU A 236 14.22 -17.46 2.48
C LEU A 236 14.79 -17.65 3.90
N LYS A 237 15.11 -18.88 4.30
CA LYS A 237 15.67 -19.20 5.62
C LYS A 237 17.17 -18.91 5.75
N GLN A 238 17.93 -19.11 4.68
CA GLN A 238 19.40 -19.13 4.72
C GLN A 238 20.02 -17.86 4.16
N THR A 239 19.30 -17.13 3.30
CA THR A 239 19.77 -15.86 2.75
C THR A 239 19.45 -14.74 3.74
N ASP A 240 20.48 -14.04 4.20
CA ASP A 240 20.28 -12.79 4.96
C ASP A 240 19.81 -11.68 4.00
N PRO A 241 18.65 -11.04 4.24
CA PRO A 241 18.21 -9.94 3.41
C PRO A 241 19.16 -8.74 3.52
N ALA A 242 19.39 -8.05 2.41
CA ALA A 242 20.34 -6.92 2.35
C ALA A 242 20.00 -5.75 3.28
N HIS A 243 18.73 -5.64 3.70
CA HIS A 243 18.21 -4.56 4.53
C HIS A 243 17.11 -5.09 5.45
N ASP A 244 16.84 -4.39 6.54
CA ASP A 244 15.76 -4.75 7.48
C ASP A 244 14.39 -4.75 6.81
N TYR A 245 14.19 -3.97 5.73
CA TYR A 245 12.99 -4.09 4.89
C TYR A 245 12.75 -5.52 4.39
N GLY A 246 13.79 -6.23 3.95
CA GLY A 246 13.65 -7.63 3.52
C GLY A 246 13.29 -8.57 4.68
N LYS A 247 13.73 -8.24 5.89
CA LYS A 247 13.35 -8.96 7.11
C LYS A 247 11.89 -8.69 7.51
N VAL A 248 11.35 -7.49 7.24
CA VAL A 248 9.91 -7.22 7.35
C VAL A 248 9.12 -8.08 6.37
N LEU A 249 9.57 -8.20 5.12
CA LEU A 249 8.93 -9.07 4.13
C LEU A 249 8.94 -10.54 4.56
N LEU A 250 10.04 -11.02 5.15
CA LEU A 250 10.12 -12.37 5.71
C LEU A 250 9.08 -12.59 6.82
N LEU A 251 8.93 -11.63 7.75
CA LEU A 251 7.93 -11.70 8.81
C LEU A 251 6.50 -11.72 8.22
N TRP A 252 6.24 -10.89 7.22
CA TRP A 252 4.94 -10.85 6.55
C TRP A 252 4.61 -12.17 5.85
N THR A 253 5.55 -12.74 5.11
CA THR A 253 5.38 -14.06 4.48
C THR A 253 5.16 -15.15 5.53
N ALA A 254 5.90 -15.13 6.64
CA ALA A 254 5.76 -16.10 7.71
C ALA A 254 4.37 -16.07 8.38
N ALA A 255 3.64 -14.96 8.32
CA ALA A 255 2.25 -14.90 8.81
C ALA A 255 1.32 -15.86 8.05
N SER A 256 1.62 -16.16 6.78
CA SER A 256 0.88 -17.13 5.96
C SER A 256 1.63 -18.46 5.79
N SER A 257 2.86 -18.58 6.28
CA SER A 257 3.68 -19.80 6.22
C SER A 257 4.34 -20.04 7.59
N PRO A 258 3.61 -20.59 8.57
CA PRO A 258 4.09 -20.72 9.94
C PRO A 258 5.36 -21.59 10.10
N ASP A 259 5.63 -22.48 9.14
CA ASP A 259 6.82 -23.33 9.09
C ASP A 259 8.07 -22.64 8.50
N LEU A 260 7.94 -21.37 8.11
CA LEU A 260 9.00 -20.62 7.43
C LEU A 260 10.07 -20.08 8.40
N ILE A 261 9.72 -19.68 9.61
CA ILE A 261 10.66 -19.16 10.62
C ILE A 261 10.30 -19.72 12.00
N SER A 262 11.29 -19.79 12.90
CA SER A 262 11.04 -20.21 14.28
C SER A 262 10.28 -19.14 15.08
N ALA A 263 9.74 -19.52 16.24
CA ALA A 263 9.08 -18.58 17.14
C ALA A 263 10.05 -17.51 17.67
N GLU A 264 11.30 -17.91 17.92
CA GLU A 264 12.37 -17.02 18.36
C GLU A 264 12.74 -16.02 17.25
N GLN A 265 12.89 -16.49 16.01
CA GLN A 265 13.12 -15.63 14.86
C GLN A 265 11.97 -14.65 14.66
N LYS A 266 10.71 -15.11 14.74
CA LYS A 266 9.53 -14.24 14.66
C LYS A 266 9.57 -13.14 15.71
N GLN A 267 9.89 -13.47 16.96
CA GLN A 267 9.95 -12.49 18.04
C GLN A 267 11.10 -11.49 17.85
N ALA A 268 12.26 -11.94 17.35
CA ALA A 268 13.38 -11.07 17.02
C ALA A 268 13.02 -10.07 15.90
N LEU A 269 12.33 -10.53 14.84
CA LEU A 269 11.86 -9.65 13.76
C LEU A 269 10.84 -8.61 14.26
N ILE A 270 9.90 -9.01 15.12
CA ILE A 270 8.95 -8.07 15.74
C ILE A 270 9.68 -7.03 16.59
N GLN A 271 10.69 -7.45 17.35
CA GLN A 271 11.47 -6.55 18.19
C GLN A 271 12.26 -5.53 17.33
N MET A 272 12.93 -5.99 16.27
CA MET A 272 13.62 -5.12 15.32
C MET A 272 12.67 -4.06 14.73
N ILE A 273 11.46 -4.45 14.31
CA ILE A 273 10.48 -3.49 13.78
C ILE A 273 10.10 -2.45 14.84
N ARG A 274 9.91 -2.86 16.10
CA ARG A 274 9.59 -1.92 17.20
C ARG A 274 10.71 -0.94 17.49
N GLU A 275 11.96 -1.37 17.39
CA GLU A 275 13.13 -0.51 17.60
C GLU A 275 13.26 0.58 16.52
N HIS A 276 12.70 0.33 15.32
CA HIS A 276 12.62 1.32 14.25
C HIS A 276 11.43 2.28 14.35
N GLN A 277 10.54 2.13 15.35
CA GLN A 277 9.37 3.01 15.50
C GLN A 277 9.80 4.41 15.92
N LEU A 278 9.35 5.42 15.18
CA LEU A 278 9.64 6.83 15.42
C LEU A 278 8.78 7.39 16.57
N PRO A 279 9.15 8.55 17.17
CA PRO A 279 8.38 9.15 18.27
C PRO A 279 6.93 9.50 17.94
N ASP A 280 6.58 9.66 16.66
CA ASP A 280 5.21 9.88 16.18
C ASP A 280 4.40 8.58 16.02
N GLY A 281 5.01 7.43 16.31
CA GLY A 281 4.43 6.10 16.17
C GLY A 281 4.56 5.50 14.77
N GLY A 282 5.12 6.23 13.80
CA GLY A 282 5.33 5.77 12.43
C GLY A 282 6.65 5.02 12.23
N TRP A 283 6.87 4.59 10.98
CA TRP A 283 8.13 4.01 10.52
C TRP A 283 8.57 4.72 9.25
N SER A 284 9.89 4.85 9.06
CA SER A 284 10.47 5.39 7.83
C SER A 284 11.24 4.31 7.11
N ILE A 285 11.00 4.13 5.80
CA ILE A 285 11.80 3.18 5.02
C ILE A 285 13.30 3.45 5.09
N ARG A 286 13.71 4.70 5.36
CA ARG A 286 15.11 5.09 5.52
C ARG A 286 15.78 4.48 6.76
N SER A 287 15.03 4.13 7.79
CA SER A 287 15.58 3.44 8.96
C SER A 287 15.74 1.93 8.72
N PHE A 288 15.06 1.38 7.71
CA PHE A 288 15.09 -0.04 7.34
C PHE A 288 16.06 -0.36 6.18
N ALA A 289 16.72 0.67 5.63
CA ALA A 289 17.60 0.59 4.47
C ALA A 289 19.04 0.20 4.83
#